data_AF-A0A0Q8QXH9-F1
#
_entry.id   AF-A0A0Q8QXH9-F1
#
_cell.length_a   1.000
_cell.length_b   1.000
_cell.length_c   1.000
_cell.angle_alpha   90.00
_cell.angle_beta   90.00
_cell.angle_gamma   90.00
#
_symmetry.space_group_name_H-M   'P 1'
#
loop_
_entity.id
_entity.type
_entity.pdbx_description
1 polymer ?
#
loop_
_entity_poly.entity_id
_entity_poly.type
_entity_poly.pdbx_seq_one_letter_code
_entity_poly.pdbx_strand_id
1 'polypeptide(L)'
;MRQPSFYIPHGGGPCFFMDDPAGTWTGMEAFLRGLPGRLPERPGAILIVSGHWETEGFRFSASPRPPLIFDYYGFPPHTYDLRWPAPGDPALAERAAGLLRTAGFPAATDPDRGIDHGVFVPLKVAFPDADIPVVEMSLDRDLDPVAAWRAGRALRPLRDEGVLILGAGMSFHNLPAYRNRQATEPSMAFDDWLAEAVEGDPAGREARLARWVNAPAARFAHPREEHLLPLMVAAGASDGPGSRVYGEVVMDTMISGFRFD
;
A
#
# COMPACT_ATOMS: atom_id res chain seq x y z
N MET A 1 15.34 -3.87 15.56
CA MET A 1 15.95 -3.08 14.47
C MET A 1 14.89 -2.21 13.84
N ARG A 2 15.27 -1.07 13.29
CA ARG A 2 14.34 -0.18 12.58
C ARG A 2 13.87 -0.84 11.28
N GLN A 3 12.57 -1.06 11.12
CA GLN A 3 11.99 -1.59 9.88
C GLN A 3 12.01 -0.53 8.76
N PRO A 4 12.17 -0.89 7.48
CA PRO A 4 11.87 0.02 6.36
C PRO A 4 10.36 0.31 6.25
N SER A 5 9.98 1.23 5.37
CA SER A 5 8.59 1.30 4.86
C SER A 5 8.55 1.00 3.36
N PHE A 6 7.42 0.48 2.88
CA PHE A 6 7.25 0.18 1.45
C PHE A 6 5.92 0.67 0.92
N TYR A 7 5.91 0.98 -0.37
CA TYR A 7 4.70 1.02 -1.18
C TYR A 7 4.71 -0.20 -2.10
N ILE A 8 3.66 -1.02 -2.05
CA ILE A 8 3.56 -2.27 -2.80
C ILE A 8 2.32 -2.28 -3.71
N PRO A 9 2.42 -2.80 -4.94
CA PRO A 9 1.25 -3.10 -5.74
C PRO A 9 0.51 -4.29 -5.13
N HIS A 10 -0.80 -4.15 -4.90
CA HIS A 10 -1.60 -5.24 -4.33
C HIS A 10 -2.14 -6.23 -5.36
N GLY A 11 -2.00 -5.93 -6.67
CA GLY A 11 -2.51 -6.76 -7.76
C GLY A 11 -3.93 -6.41 -8.17
N GLY A 12 -4.59 -7.29 -8.93
CA GLY A 12 -5.99 -7.13 -9.33
C GLY A 12 -6.89 -8.19 -8.69
N GLY A 13 -7.76 -7.81 -7.75
CA GLY A 13 -8.63 -8.77 -7.06
C GLY A 13 -7.80 -9.92 -6.45
N PRO A 14 -8.17 -11.20 -6.66
CA PRO A 14 -7.44 -12.35 -6.15
C PRO A 14 -6.37 -12.90 -7.13
N CYS A 15 -5.73 -12.04 -7.93
CA CYS A 15 -4.91 -12.44 -9.08
C CYS A 15 -3.87 -13.54 -8.82
N PHE A 16 -3.23 -13.56 -7.65
CA PHE A 16 -2.21 -14.55 -7.31
C PHE A 16 -2.77 -15.93 -6.92
N PHE A 17 -4.09 -16.07 -6.83
CA PHE A 17 -4.78 -17.30 -6.44
C PHE A 17 -5.70 -17.82 -7.55
N MET A 18 -5.43 -17.43 -8.79
CA MET A 18 -6.10 -17.88 -10.01
C MET A 18 -5.09 -18.52 -10.96
N ASP A 19 -5.60 -19.22 -11.97
CA ASP A 19 -4.77 -19.67 -13.08
C ASP A 19 -4.25 -18.44 -13.86
N ASP A 20 -2.93 -18.36 -14.03
CA ASP A 20 -2.25 -17.31 -14.79
C ASP A 20 -1.46 -17.90 -15.97
N PRO A 21 -2.14 -18.47 -16.98
CA PRO A 21 -1.47 -19.15 -18.09
C PRO A 21 -0.60 -18.21 -18.95
N ALA A 22 -0.87 -16.90 -18.89
CA ALA A 22 -0.11 -15.88 -19.59
C ALA A 22 1.07 -15.33 -18.76
N GLY A 23 1.21 -15.73 -17.49
CA GLY A 23 2.24 -15.23 -16.58
C GLY A 23 2.13 -13.72 -16.28
N THR A 24 0.93 -13.15 -16.37
CA THR A 24 0.67 -11.71 -16.19
C THR A 24 1.07 -11.20 -14.81
N TRP A 25 0.95 -12.06 -13.78
CA TRP A 25 1.14 -11.68 -12.38
C TRP A 25 2.39 -12.31 -11.76
N THR A 26 3.11 -13.16 -12.51
CA THR A 26 4.23 -13.97 -11.98
C THR A 26 5.36 -13.10 -11.43
N GLY A 27 5.72 -12.00 -12.10
CA GLY A 27 6.77 -11.09 -11.63
C GLY A 27 6.37 -10.33 -10.37
N MET A 28 5.13 -9.82 -10.32
CA MET A 28 4.57 -9.18 -9.12
C MET A 28 4.49 -10.15 -7.93
N GLU A 29 4.01 -11.37 -8.16
CA GLU A 29 3.94 -12.42 -7.14
C GLU A 29 5.33 -12.76 -6.59
N ALA A 30 6.33 -12.88 -7.47
CA ALA A 30 7.72 -13.12 -7.07
C ALA A 30 8.28 -11.95 -6.26
N PHE A 31 7.96 -10.70 -6.62
CA PHE A 31 8.34 -9.53 -5.84
C PHE A 31 7.74 -9.55 -4.42
N LEU A 32 6.43 -9.79 -4.31
CA LEU A 32 5.72 -9.86 -3.03
C LEU A 32 6.25 -11.01 -2.16
N ARG A 33 6.44 -12.19 -2.73
CA ARG A 33 7.04 -13.36 -2.05
C ARG A 33 8.46 -13.08 -1.56
N GLY A 34 9.20 -12.23 -2.27
CA GLY A 34 10.55 -11.80 -1.90
C GLY A 34 10.59 -10.71 -0.82
N LEU A 35 9.46 -10.10 -0.44
CA LEU A 35 9.40 -9.00 0.51
C LEU A 35 10.07 -9.31 1.87
N PRO A 36 9.84 -10.48 2.51
CA PRO A 36 10.50 -10.81 3.78
C PRO A 36 12.03 -10.80 3.69
N GLY A 37 12.60 -11.21 2.56
CA GLY A 37 14.05 -11.21 2.32
C GLY A 37 14.65 -9.81 2.15
N ARG A 38 13.82 -8.77 2.08
CA ARG A 38 14.24 -7.36 2.01
C ARG A 38 14.20 -6.67 3.38
N LEU A 39 13.74 -7.36 4.42
CA LEU A 39 13.61 -6.81 5.78
C LEU A 39 14.89 -7.09 6.59
N PRO A 40 15.28 -6.18 7.51
CA PRO A 40 16.43 -6.41 8.39
C PRO A 40 16.19 -7.57 9.36
N GLU A 41 14.93 -7.76 9.76
CA GLU A 41 14.45 -8.89 10.55
C GLU A 41 12.95 -9.05 10.33
N ARG A 42 12.40 -10.18 10.79
CA ARG A 42 10.96 -10.42 10.81
C ARG A 42 10.27 -9.34 11.68
N PRO A 43 9.26 -8.61 11.15
CA PRO A 43 8.62 -7.55 11.91
C PRO A 43 7.74 -8.11 13.03
N GLY A 44 7.60 -7.35 14.11
CA GLY A 44 6.73 -7.72 15.23
C GLY A 44 5.24 -7.55 14.88
N ALA A 45 4.93 -6.62 13.97
CA ALA A 45 3.60 -6.37 13.43
C ALA A 45 3.70 -5.63 12.08
N ILE A 46 2.60 -5.61 11.33
CA ILE A 46 2.45 -4.88 10.08
C ILE A 46 1.36 -3.82 10.25
N LEU A 47 1.68 -2.56 9.94
CA LEU A 47 0.71 -1.50 9.74
C LEU A 47 0.60 -1.26 8.23
N ILE A 48 -0.58 -1.47 7.65
CA ILE A 48 -0.78 -1.38 6.21
C ILE A 48 -1.91 -0.41 5.86
N VAL A 49 -1.61 0.57 5.02
CA VAL A 49 -2.58 1.55 4.52
C VAL A 49 -3.18 1.02 3.22
N SER A 50 -4.50 0.92 3.15
CA SER A 50 -5.20 0.39 1.97
C SER A 50 -5.90 1.50 1.18
N GLY A 51 -5.77 1.50 -0.14
CA GLY A 51 -6.57 2.33 -1.05
C GLY A 51 -8.08 1.96 -1.06
N HIS A 52 -8.47 0.85 -0.42
CA HIS A 52 -9.84 0.33 -0.39
C HIS A 52 -10.64 0.77 0.84
N TRP A 53 -10.03 1.55 1.73
CA TRP A 53 -10.69 2.04 2.94
C TRP A 53 -10.57 3.55 3.07
N GLU A 54 -11.64 4.27 2.76
CA GLU A 54 -11.74 5.72 2.94
C GLU A 54 -12.68 6.04 4.10
N THR A 55 -12.30 6.95 5.00
CA THR A 55 -13.13 7.36 6.17
C THR A 55 -13.05 8.87 6.43
N GLU A 56 -13.95 9.39 7.28
CA GLU A 56 -13.80 10.74 7.85
C GLU A 56 -12.76 10.72 8.98
N GLY A 57 -11.62 11.38 8.77
CA GLY A 57 -10.42 11.14 9.56
C GLY A 57 -9.79 9.79 9.24
N PHE A 58 -8.70 9.48 9.93
CA PHE A 58 -8.06 8.18 9.84
C PHE A 58 -8.73 7.17 10.79
N ARG A 59 -8.76 5.92 10.37
CA ARG A 59 -9.23 4.78 11.15
C ARG A 59 -8.22 3.65 11.09
N PHE A 60 -8.17 2.86 12.16
CA PHE A 60 -7.28 1.68 12.27
C PHE A 60 -8.10 0.46 12.67
N SER A 61 -7.92 -0.67 11.99
CA SER A 61 -8.63 -1.90 12.34
C SER A 61 -8.16 -2.42 13.70
N ALA A 62 -9.09 -2.63 14.63
CA ALA A 62 -8.81 -3.05 15.99
C ALA A 62 -9.49 -4.37 16.37
N SER A 63 -10.00 -5.12 15.40
CA SER A 63 -10.47 -6.49 15.62
C SER A 63 -9.28 -7.41 15.94
N PRO A 64 -9.26 -8.16 17.06
CA PRO A 64 -8.17 -9.11 17.36
C PRO A 64 -8.10 -10.29 16.38
N ARG A 65 -9.21 -10.59 15.71
CA ARG A 65 -9.36 -11.67 14.72
C ARG A 65 -10.19 -11.13 13.55
N PRO A 66 -9.60 -10.25 12.72
CA PRO A 66 -10.34 -9.58 11.67
C PRO A 66 -10.80 -10.60 10.61
N PRO A 67 -12.08 -10.57 10.18
CA PRO A 67 -12.50 -11.34 9.02
C PRO A 67 -11.88 -10.77 7.75
N LEU A 68 -11.75 -11.59 6.70
CA LEU A 68 -11.41 -11.09 5.37
C LEU A 68 -12.64 -10.43 4.72
N ILE A 69 -12.43 -9.29 4.07
CA ILE A 69 -13.43 -8.57 3.28
C ILE A 69 -13.13 -8.85 1.80
N PHE A 70 -14.05 -9.53 1.12
CA PHE A 70 -13.95 -9.86 -0.30
C PHE A 70 -14.57 -8.75 -1.15
N ASP A 71 -13.93 -7.58 -1.20
CA ASP A 71 -14.38 -6.39 -1.94
C ASP A 71 -14.01 -6.42 -3.44
N TYR A 72 -14.03 -7.62 -4.04
CA TYR A 72 -13.86 -7.85 -5.47
C TYR A 72 -14.91 -8.81 -6.01
N TYR A 73 -15.24 -8.69 -7.31
CA TYR A 73 -16.40 -9.36 -7.89
C TYR A 73 -16.08 -9.96 -9.27
N GLY A 74 -16.83 -11.01 -9.65
CA GLY A 74 -16.70 -11.62 -10.98
C GLY A 74 -15.54 -12.61 -11.13
N PHE A 75 -14.92 -13.02 -10.03
CA PHE A 75 -13.80 -13.97 -10.02
C PHE A 75 -14.27 -15.42 -9.76
N PRO A 76 -13.42 -16.45 -10.02
CA PRO A 76 -13.77 -17.84 -9.78
C PRO A 76 -14.22 -18.12 -8.34
N PRO A 77 -15.19 -19.02 -8.09
CA PRO A 77 -15.73 -19.26 -6.75
C PRO A 77 -14.68 -19.58 -5.68
N HIS A 78 -13.64 -20.35 -6.02
CA HIS A 78 -12.61 -20.78 -5.07
C HIS A 78 -11.80 -19.61 -4.49
N THR A 79 -11.78 -18.44 -5.14
CA THR A 79 -11.08 -17.26 -4.61
C THR A 79 -11.83 -16.65 -3.42
N TYR A 80 -13.13 -16.90 -3.28
CA TYR A 80 -13.92 -16.47 -2.13
C TYR A 80 -13.81 -17.43 -0.93
N ASP A 81 -13.19 -18.59 -1.13
CA ASP A 81 -12.86 -19.55 -0.08
C ASP A 81 -11.46 -19.35 0.51
N LEU A 82 -10.73 -18.32 0.07
CA LEU A 82 -9.42 -17.99 0.63
C LEU A 82 -9.53 -17.76 2.15
N ARG A 83 -8.54 -18.28 2.86
CA ARG A 83 -8.31 -18.04 4.30
C ARG A 83 -6.91 -17.52 4.50
N TRP A 84 -6.77 -16.56 5.42
CA TRP A 84 -5.49 -16.01 5.86
C TRP A 84 -5.72 -15.40 7.25
N PRO A 85 -5.65 -16.22 8.32
CA PRO A 85 -6.12 -15.85 9.65
C PRO A 85 -5.07 -15.04 10.44
N ALA A 86 -4.52 -13.99 9.81
CA ALA A 86 -3.57 -13.10 10.46
C ALA A 86 -4.23 -12.45 11.70
N PRO A 87 -3.59 -12.48 12.88
CA PRO A 87 -4.15 -11.84 14.06
C PRO A 87 -4.18 -10.32 13.86
N GLY A 88 -5.17 -9.66 14.45
CA GLY A 88 -5.12 -8.21 14.58
C GLY A 88 -4.30 -7.78 15.81
N ASP A 89 -3.94 -6.51 15.88
CA ASP A 89 -3.27 -5.92 17.04
C ASP A 89 -4.00 -4.65 17.52
N PRO A 90 -5.00 -4.79 18.42
CA PRO A 90 -5.75 -3.64 18.93
C PRO A 90 -4.87 -2.62 19.68
N ALA A 91 -3.76 -3.07 20.29
CA ALA A 91 -2.86 -2.18 21.00
C ALA A 91 -2.03 -1.33 20.03
N LEU A 92 -1.53 -1.93 18.95
CA LEU A 92 -0.90 -1.19 17.86
C LEU A 92 -1.88 -0.22 17.18
N ALA A 93 -3.13 -0.63 16.94
CA ALA A 93 -4.16 0.23 16.36
C ALA A 93 -4.39 1.50 17.21
N GLU A 94 -4.51 1.34 18.53
CA GLU A 94 -4.66 2.48 19.44
C GLU A 94 -3.39 3.33 19.52
N ARG A 95 -2.21 2.70 19.51
CA ARG A 95 -0.91 3.38 19.46
C ARG A 95 -0.78 4.26 18.21
N ALA A 96 -1.13 3.73 17.04
CA ALA A 96 -1.08 4.44 15.76
C ALA A 96 -2.09 5.59 15.72
N ALA A 97 -3.33 5.36 16.16
CA ALA A 97 -4.34 6.41 16.30
C ALA A 97 -3.89 7.52 17.24
N GLY A 98 -3.25 7.17 18.37
CA GLY A 98 -2.66 8.12 19.31
C GLY A 98 -1.61 9.03 18.66
N LEU A 99 -0.69 8.46 17.87
CA LEU A 99 0.33 9.23 17.14
C LEU A 99 -0.29 10.24 16.17
N LEU A 100 -1.32 9.83 15.42
CA LEU A 100 -2.03 10.74 14.50
C LEU A 100 -2.77 11.85 15.25
N ARG A 101 -3.43 11.55 16.37
CA ARG A 101 -4.09 12.57 17.21
C ARG A 101 -3.08 13.58 17.78
N THR A 102 -1.92 13.13 18.26
CA THR A 102 -0.84 14.02 18.71
C THR A 102 -0.33 14.92 17.57
N ALA A 103 -0.33 14.42 16.34
CA ALA A 103 0.02 15.21 15.15
C ALA A 103 -1.11 16.13 14.65
N GLY A 104 -2.27 16.15 15.32
CA GLY A 104 -3.41 17.03 15.01
C GLY A 104 -4.42 16.46 14.02
N PHE A 105 -4.33 15.17 13.68
CA PHE A 105 -5.30 14.52 12.80
C PHE A 105 -6.46 13.87 13.58
N PRO A 106 -7.70 13.93 13.07
CA PRO A 106 -8.77 13.08 13.56
C PRO A 106 -8.41 11.62 13.31
N ALA A 107 -8.32 10.81 14.37
CA ALA A 107 -8.02 9.39 14.26
C ALA A 107 -8.69 8.56 15.36
N ALA A 108 -9.22 7.40 14.99
CA ALA A 108 -9.84 6.45 15.92
C ALA A 108 -9.60 5.00 15.50
N THR A 109 -9.95 4.07 16.37
CA THR A 109 -9.94 2.63 16.09
C THR A 109 -11.32 2.16 15.65
N ASP A 110 -11.35 1.10 14.84
CA ASP A 110 -12.57 0.43 14.38
C ASP A 110 -12.50 -1.06 14.77
N PRO A 111 -13.22 -1.50 15.82
CA PRO A 111 -13.17 -2.88 16.31
C PRO A 111 -13.86 -3.89 15.38
N ASP A 112 -14.67 -3.40 14.43
CA ASP A 112 -15.48 -4.25 13.54
C ASP A 112 -14.88 -4.34 12.13
N ARG A 113 -13.90 -3.49 11.80
CA ARG A 113 -13.19 -3.52 10.51
C ARG A 113 -12.43 -4.85 10.31
N GLY A 114 -12.79 -5.55 9.23
CA GLY A 114 -12.01 -6.67 8.67
C GLY A 114 -10.88 -6.20 7.75
N ILE A 115 -10.18 -7.15 7.13
CA ILE A 115 -9.05 -6.89 6.22
C ILE A 115 -9.51 -6.98 4.76
N ASP A 116 -9.36 -5.90 3.98
CA ASP A 116 -9.73 -5.86 2.55
C ASP A 116 -8.71 -6.52 1.62
N HIS A 117 -9.08 -6.72 0.35
CA HIS A 117 -8.21 -7.45 -0.59
C HIS A 117 -6.93 -6.70 -0.93
N GLY A 118 -6.94 -5.37 -0.86
CA GLY A 118 -5.73 -4.55 -1.01
C GLY A 118 -4.68 -4.92 0.05
N VAL A 119 -5.10 -5.52 1.16
CA VAL A 119 -4.25 -6.00 2.23
C VAL A 119 -4.02 -7.51 2.18
N PHE A 120 -5.08 -8.33 2.29
CA PHE A 120 -4.86 -9.77 2.51
C PHE A 120 -4.29 -10.47 1.27
N VAL A 121 -4.58 -10.01 0.06
CA VAL A 121 -4.08 -10.64 -1.17
C VAL A 121 -2.56 -10.54 -1.26
N PRO A 122 -1.94 -9.34 -1.22
CA PRO A 122 -0.48 -9.25 -1.27
C PRO A 122 0.19 -9.82 -0.03
N LEU A 123 -0.40 -9.65 1.16
CA LEU A 123 0.21 -10.16 2.40
C LEU A 123 0.13 -11.69 2.51
N LYS A 124 -0.90 -12.34 1.95
CA LYS A 124 -0.93 -13.81 1.86
C LYS A 124 0.17 -14.37 0.95
N VAL A 125 0.60 -13.61 -0.06
CA VAL A 125 1.75 -13.98 -0.91
C VAL A 125 3.08 -13.77 -0.15
N ALA A 126 3.22 -12.62 0.53
CA ALA A 126 4.45 -12.26 1.23
C ALA A 126 4.66 -13.03 2.54
N PHE A 127 3.60 -13.28 3.31
CA PHE A 127 3.59 -13.90 4.63
C PHE A 127 2.49 -14.97 4.71
N PRO A 128 2.65 -16.10 4.00
CA PRO A 128 1.59 -17.11 3.85
C PRO A 128 1.16 -17.76 5.17
N ASP A 129 2.03 -17.81 6.17
CA ASP A 129 1.78 -18.43 7.47
C ASP A 129 0.78 -17.65 8.35
N ALA A 130 0.51 -16.38 8.00
CA ALA A 130 -0.46 -15.53 8.70
C ALA A 130 -0.20 -15.40 10.22
N ASP A 131 1.07 -15.36 10.61
CA ASP A 131 1.53 -15.39 12.00
C ASP A 131 2.16 -14.07 12.47
N ILE A 132 2.06 -13.01 11.65
CA ILE A 132 2.42 -11.63 12.00
C ILE A 132 1.13 -10.83 12.22
N PRO A 133 0.97 -10.11 13.33
CA PRO A 133 -0.18 -9.25 13.55
C PRO A 133 -0.31 -8.15 12.48
N VAL A 134 -1.53 -7.88 12.03
CA VAL A 134 -1.83 -6.87 10.99
C VAL A 134 -2.84 -5.86 11.52
N VAL A 135 -2.52 -4.58 11.32
CA VAL A 135 -3.44 -3.46 11.48
C VAL A 135 -3.59 -2.78 10.12
N GLU A 136 -4.82 -2.73 9.63
CA GLU A 136 -5.18 -1.94 8.46
C GLU A 136 -5.42 -0.48 8.88
N MET A 137 -5.01 0.46 8.04
CA MET A 137 -5.24 1.90 8.20
C MET A 137 -6.01 2.42 6.98
N SER A 138 -7.02 3.24 7.23
CA SER A 138 -7.76 3.95 6.19
C SER A 138 -7.01 5.16 5.63
N LEU A 139 -7.46 5.64 4.49
CA LEU A 139 -7.21 7.00 4.03
C LEU A 139 -8.30 7.94 4.54
N ASP A 140 -7.94 9.21 4.72
CA ASP A 140 -8.94 10.26 4.87
C ASP A 140 -9.62 10.53 3.52
N ARG A 141 -10.96 10.63 3.52
CA ARG A 141 -11.79 10.81 2.33
C ARG A 141 -11.55 12.10 1.55
N ASP A 142 -10.90 13.10 2.16
CA ASP A 142 -10.50 14.32 1.46
C ASP A 142 -9.32 14.07 0.50
N LEU A 143 -8.64 12.93 0.65
CA LEU A 143 -7.58 12.46 -0.23
C LEU A 143 -6.47 13.50 -0.48
N ASP A 144 -6.11 14.25 0.57
CA ASP A 144 -5.02 15.23 0.51
C ASP A 144 -3.64 14.53 0.59
N PRO A 145 -2.79 14.63 -0.45
CA PRO A 145 -1.46 14.02 -0.45
C PRO A 145 -0.53 14.59 0.62
N VAL A 146 -0.69 15.86 1.02
CA VAL A 146 0.08 16.48 2.11
C VAL A 146 -0.37 15.92 3.45
N ALA A 147 -1.67 15.75 3.65
CA ALA A 147 -2.20 15.11 4.86
C ALA A 147 -1.73 13.65 4.97
N ALA A 148 -1.79 12.88 3.88
CA ALA A 148 -1.29 11.50 3.82
C ALA A 148 0.22 11.42 4.17
N TRP A 149 1.04 12.29 3.59
CA TRP A 149 2.47 12.37 3.92
C TRP A 149 2.71 12.66 5.40
N ARG A 150 2.00 13.66 5.96
CA ARG A 150 2.13 14.05 7.37
C ARG A 150 1.64 12.96 8.32
N ALA A 151 0.62 12.20 7.94
CA ALA A 151 0.19 11.01 8.68
C ALA A 151 1.30 9.95 8.70
N GLY A 152 1.92 9.66 7.55
CA GLY A 152 3.11 8.79 7.46
C GLY A 152 4.23 9.25 8.38
N ARG A 153 4.53 10.56 8.37
CA ARG A 153 5.55 11.16 9.25
C ARG A 153 5.26 10.98 10.73
N ALA A 154 4.00 11.08 11.13
CA ALA A 154 3.57 10.85 12.52
C ALA A 154 3.71 9.38 12.93
N LEU A 155 3.56 8.45 11.99
CA LEU A 155 3.66 7.00 12.23
C LEU A 155 5.10 6.47 12.23
N ARG A 156 6.08 7.27 11.78
CA ARG A 156 7.50 6.88 11.69
C ARG A 156 8.06 6.20 12.96
N PRO A 157 7.77 6.63 14.20
CA PRO A 157 8.30 5.98 15.41
C PRO A 157 7.97 4.48 15.51
N LEU A 158 6.87 4.02 14.91
CA LEU A 158 6.49 2.60 14.91
C LEU A 158 7.54 1.72 14.23
N ARG A 159 8.30 2.27 13.28
CA ARG A 159 9.40 1.56 12.60
C ARG A 159 10.52 1.18 13.56
N ASP A 160 10.82 2.05 14.52
CA ASP A 160 11.80 1.79 15.58
C ASP A 160 11.26 0.80 16.62
N GLU A 161 9.93 0.67 16.73
CA GLU A 161 9.21 -0.31 17.54
C GLU A 161 9.08 -1.69 16.84
N GLY A 162 9.70 -1.88 15.67
CA GLY A 162 9.70 -3.15 14.92
C GLY A 162 8.47 -3.37 14.04
N VAL A 163 7.66 -2.33 13.80
CA VAL A 163 6.48 -2.38 12.93
C VAL A 163 6.89 -2.10 11.49
N LEU A 164 6.52 -3.00 10.58
CA LEU A 164 6.65 -2.79 9.14
C LEU A 164 5.48 -1.91 8.65
N ILE A 165 5.78 -0.74 8.09
CA ILE A 165 4.76 0.15 7.50
C ILE A 165 4.68 -0.11 5.99
N LEU A 166 3.48 -0.45 5.52
CA LEU A 166 3.19 -0.70 4.12
C LEU A 166 2.11 0.26 3.62
N GLY A 167 2.29 0.82 2.43
CA GLY A 167 1.21 1.39 1.63
C GLY A 167 0.84 0.40 0.53
N ALA A 168 -0.40 -0.07 0.51
CA ALA A 168 -0.90 -0.96 -0.52
C ALA A 168 -1.83 -0.23 -1.48
N GLY A 169 -1.42 -0.19 -2.75
CA GLY A 169 -2.11 0.53 -3.81
C GLY A 169 -1.70 -0.01 -5.17
N MET A 170 -1.66 0.86 -6.17
CA MET A 170 -1.14 0.57 -7.52
C MET A 170 -0.52 1.84 -8.09
N SER A 171 0.71 1.82 -8.64
CA SER A 171 1.31 3.05 -9.20
C SER A 171 0.58 3.55 -10.47
N PHE A 172 -0.31 2.74 -11.04
CA PHE A 172 -1.30 3.11 -12.05
C PHE A 172 -2.66 2.53 -11.65
N HIS A 173 -3.72 3.33 -11.66
CA HIS A 173 -5.08 2.90 -11.27
C HIS A 173 -6.18 3.54 -12.14
N ASN A 174 -6.12 3.30 -13.44
CA ASN A 174 -7.21 3.62 -14.38
C ASN A 174 -7.80 2.32 -14.95
N LEU A 175 -8.81 1.77 -14.29
CA LEU A 175 -9.35 0.44 -14.60
C LEU A 175 -9.77 0.27 -16.07
N PRO A 176 -10.48 1.24 -16.70
CA PRO A 176 -10.83 1.16 -18.12
C PRO A 176 -9.64 1.16 -19.10
N ALA A 177 -8.45 1.60 -18.66
CA ALA A 177 -7.26 1.70 -19.51
C ALA A 177 -6.38 0.45 -19.49
N TYR A 178 -6.61 -0.51 -18.60
CA TYR A 178 -5.90 -1.78 -18.64
C TYR A 178 -6.16 -2.55 -19.93
N ARG A 179 -5.15 -3.28 -20.42
CA ARG A 179 -5.18 -4.04 -21.69
C ARG A 179 -5.41 -3.16 -22.92
N ASN A 180 -5.13 -1.86 -22.80
CA ASN A 180 -5.10 -0.93 -23.90
C ASN A 180 -3.64 -0.52 -24.15
N ARG A 181 -3.09 -0.90 -25.31
CA ARG A 181 -1.71 -0.55 -25.70
C ARG A 181 -1.45 0.96 -25.74
N GLN A 182 -2.48 1.80 -25.88
CA GLN A 182 -2.34 3.26 -25.81
C GLN A 182 -2.08 3.77 -24.38
N ALA A 183 -2.30 2.94 -23.36
CA ALA A 183 -2.03 3.27 -21.97
C ALA A 183 -0.55 3.10 -21.60
N THR A 184 0.24 2.34 -22.38
CA THR A 184 1.63 2.00 -22.03
C THR A 184 2.50 3.23 -21.90
N GLU A 185 2.59 4.06 -22.95
CA GLU A 185 3.41 5.26 -22.95
C GLU A 185 3.03 6.28 -21.84
N PRO A 186 1.75 6.67 -21.67
CA PRO A 186 1.37 7.56 -20.58
C PRO A 186 1.58 6.94 -19.19
N SER A 187 1.41 5.61 -19.02
CA SER A 187 1.70 4.95 -17.74
C SER A 187 3.19 4.98 -17.40
N MET A 188 4.08 4.78 -18.39
CA MET A 188 5.53 4.86 -18.22
C MET A 188 5.97 6.29 -17.90
N ALA A 189 5.40 7.30 -18.57
CA ALA A 189 5.73 8.70 -18.30
C ALA A 189 5.36 9.12 -16.86
N PHE A 190 4.24 8.64 -16.34
CA PHE A 190 3.87 8.86 -14.94
C PHE A 190 4.78 8.08 -13.97
N ASP A 191 5.10 6.83 -14.29
CA ASP A 191 5.96 5.98 -13.44
C ASP A 191 7.40 6.48 -13.37
N ASP A 192 7.96 6.97 -14.47
CA ASP A 192 9.30 7.57 -14.51
C ASP A 192 9.34 8.82 -13.61
N TRP A 193 8.30 9.66 -13.65
CA TRP A 193 8.17 10.78 -12.72
C TRP A 193 8.08 10.32 -11.26
N LEU A 194 7.35 9.23 -10.97
CA LEU A 194 7.29 8.67 -9.61
C LEU A 194 8.67 8.19 -9.14
N ALA A 195 9.40 7.48 -9.98
CA ALA A 195 10.75 7.02 -9.68
C ALA A 195 11.67 8.21 -9.38
N GLU A 196 11.69 9.24 -10.23
CA GLU A 196 12.47 10.46 -9.98
C GLU A 196 12.05 11.17 -8.67
N ALA A 197 10.75 11.24 -8.40
CA ALA A 197 10.23 11.87 -7.20
C ALA A 197 10.69 11.13 -5.92
N VAL A 198 10.68 9.80 -5.95
CA VAL A 198 11.05 8.90 -4.85
C VAL A 198 12.56 8.84 -4.63
N GLU A 199 13.33 8.63 -5.71
CA GLU A 199 14.78 8.39 -5.68
C GLU A 199 15.61 9.67 -5.59
N GLY A 200 15.02 10.81 -5.96
CA GLY A 200 15.63 12.12 -5.76
C GLY A 200 15.86 12.46 -4.29
N ASP A 201 16.50 13.61 -4.05
CA ASP A 201 16.86 14.08 -2.70
C ASP A 201 15.69 13.97 -1.70
N PRO A 202 15.85 13.23 -0.58
CA PRO A 202 14.80 13.04 0.42
C PRO A 202 14.19 14.35 0.93
N ALA A 203 14.98 15.41 1.07
CA ALA A 203 14.48 16.69 1.58
C ALA A 203 13.43 17.35 0.66
N GLY A 204 13.47 17.07 -0.64
CA GLY A 204 12.49 17.56 -1.61
C GLY A 204 11.33 16.59 -1.90
N ARG A 205 11.34 15.38 -1.35
CA ARG A 205 10.37 14.31 -1.72
C ARG A 205 8.93 14.69 -1.40
N GLU A 206 8.68 15.28 -0.23
CA GLU A 206 7.34 15.76 0.17
C GLU A 206 6.78 16.72 -0.89
N ALA A 207 7.56 17.74 -1.27
CA ALA A 207 7.12 18.78 -2.19
C ALA A 207 6.87 18.25 -3.61
N ARG A 208 7.62 17.22 -4.04
CA ARG A 208 7.41 16.55 -5.34
C ARG A 208 6.12 15.71 -5.31
N LEU A 209 5.99 14.79 -4.34
CA LEU A 209 4.83 13.91 -4.24
C LEU A 209 3.52 14.65 -3.92
N ALA A 210 3.57 15.74 -3.15
CA ALA A 210 2.41 16.59 -2.88
C ALA A 210 1.80 17.22 -4.15
N ARG A 211 2.57 17.32 -5.24
CA ARG A 211 2.14 17.90 -6.52
C ARG A 211 1.98 16.86 -7.61
N TRP A 212 1.74 15.59 -7.24
CA TRP A 212 1.62 14.47 -8.18
C TRP A 212 0.63 14.73 -9.32
N VAL A 213 -0.44 15.50 -9.06
CA VAL A 213 -1.45 15.85 -10.07
C VAL A 213 -0.87 16.64 -11.26
N ASN A 214 0.29 17.28 -11.08
CA ASN A 214 1.00 18.01 -12.13
C ASN A 214 1.99 17.13 -12.91
N ALA A 215 2.15 15.85 -12.54
CA ALA A 215 3.02 14.92 -13.23
C ALA A 215 2.50 14.62 -14.65
N PRO A 216 3.39 14.20 -15.57
CA PRO A 216 2.98 13.69 -16.88
C PRO A 216 1.91 12.61 -16.72
N ALA A 217 0.81 12.73 -17.48
CA ALA A 217 -0.31 11.78 -17.48
C ALA A 217 -0.95 11.48 -16.10
N ALA A 218 -0.76 12.32 -15.07
CA ALA A 218 -1.20 12.03 -13.70
C ALA A 218 -2.68 11.63 -13.61
N ARG A 219 -3.59 12.45 -14.13
CA ARG A 219 -5.04 12.16 -14.10
C ARG A 219 -5.47 11.04 -15.05
N PHE A 220 -4.62 10.69 -16.01
CA PHE A 220 -4.83 9.49 -16.81
C PHE A 220 -4.42 8.24 -16.04
N ALA A 221 -3.29 8.26 -15.32
CA ALA A 221 -2.85 7.14 -14.50
C ALA A 221 -3.73 6.95 -13.26
N HIS A 222 -4.20 8.04 -12.66
CA HIS A 222 -4.99 8.11 -11.45
C HIS A 222 -6.16 9.09 -11.63
N PRO A 223 -7.32 8.60 -12.12
CA PRO A 223 -8.54 9.42 -12.18
C PRO A 223 -8.90 9.98 -10.80
N ARG A 224 -8.66 9.18 -9.75
CA ARG A 224 -8.73 9.55 -8.34
C ARG A 224 -7.44 9.13 -7.61
N GLU A 225 -7.25 9.68 -6.43
CA GLU A 225 -6.04 9.63 -5.63
C GLU A 225 -5.85 8.30 -4.86
N GLU A 226 -6.93 7.54 -4.60
CA GLU A 226 -6.99 6.57 -3.50
C GLU A 226 -5.95 5.45 -3.58
N HIS A 227 -5.64 4.94 -4.79
CA HIS A 227 -4.65 3.90 -4.98
C HIS A 227 -3.21 4.42 -5.02
N LEU A 228 -3.00 5.74 -5.11
CA LEU A 228 -1.68 6.36 -5.05
C LEU A 228 -1.31 6.85 -3.64
N LEU A 229 -2.24 7.41 -2.87
CA LEU A 229 -1.93 8.01 -1.56
C LEU A 229 -1.25 7.10 -0.52
N PRO A 230 -1.42 5.76 -0.54
CA PRO A 230 -0.61 4.89 0.31
C PRO A 230 0.91 5.08 0.09
N LEU A 231 1.34 5.52 -1.10
CA LEU A 231 2.73 5.93 -1.37
C LEU A 231 3.15 7.13 -0.51
N MET A 232 2.29 8.15 -0.38
CA MET A 232 2.60 9.34 0.41
C MET A 232 2.75 8.99 1.89
N VAL A 233 1.90 8.08 2.41
CA VAL A 233 2.04 7.59 3.80
C VAL A 233 3.34 6.80 3.98
N ALA A 234 3.62 5.84 3.09
CA ALA A 234 4.84 5.04 3.16
C ALA A 234 6.11 5.89 3.05
N ALA A 235 6.12 6.88 2.15
CA ALA A 235 7.23 7.79 1.95
C ALA A 235 7.42 8.75 3.13
N GLY A 236 6.32 9.30 3.67
CA GLY A 236 6.35 10.18 4.84
C GLY A 236 6.85 9.47 6.11
N ALA A 237 6.69 8.15 6.19
CA ALA A 237 7.25 7.33 7.27
C ALA A 237 8.78 7.19 7.24
N SER A 238 9.48 7.80 6.28
CA SER A 238 10.95 7.89 6.30
C SER A 238 11.53 9.23 5.87
N ASP A 239 12.61 9.62 6.54
CA ASP A 239 13.47 10.74 6.15
C ASP A 239 14.67 10.29 5.28
N GLY A 240 14.84 8.98 5.08
CA GLY A 240 15.97 8.40 4.35
C GLY A 240 15.76 8.25 2.84
N PRO A 241 16.71 7.59 2.15
CA PRO A 241 16.63 7.37 0.70
C PRO A 241 15.42 6.51 0.34
N GLY A 242 14.93 6.74 -0.88
CA GLY A 242 13.84 5.99 -1.50
C GLY A 242 14.40 5.26 -2.71
N SER A 243 13.87 4.08 -3.02
CA SER A 243 14.28 3.29 -4.19
C SER A 243 13.09 2.58 -4.83
N ARG A 244 13.06 2.51 -6.16
CA ARG A 244 12.17 1.61 -6.88
C ARG A 244 12.68 0.18 -6.71
N VAL A 245 11.86 -0.66 -6.09
CA VAL A 245 12.20 -2.07 -5.77
C VAL A 245 11.42 -3.10 -6.59
N TYR A 246 10.44 -2.62 -7.36
CA TYR A 246 9.66 -3.35 -8.34
C TYR A 246 9.29 -2.42 -9.50
N GLY A 247 9.24 -2.96 -10.71
CA GLY A 247 8.85 -2.25 -11.92
C GLY A 247 8.59 -3.25 -13.04
N GLU A 248 7.35 -3.32 -13.53
CA GLU A 248 6.96 -4.25 -14.59
C GLU A 248 5.76 -3.70 -15.39
N VAL A 249 5.72 -4.00 -16.70
CA VAL A 249 4.53 -3.72 -17.51
C VAL A 249 3.53 -4.85 -17.33
N VAL A 250 2.45 -4.56 -16.61
CA VAL A 250 1.35 -5.48 -16.35
C VAL A 250 0.11 -4.97 -17.06
N MET A 251 -0.50 -5.82 -17.90
CA MET A 251 -1.70 -5.46 -18.69
C MET A 251 -1.57 -4.14 -19.48
N ASP A 252 -0.47 -4.00 -20.22
CA ASP A 252 -0.11 -2.81 -21.01
C ASP A 252 0.15 -1.52 -20.20
N THR A 253 0.36 -1.61 -18.88
CA THR A 253 0.62 -0.44 -18.01
C THR A 253 1.81 -0.67 -17.09
N MET A 254 2.64 0.34 -16.86
CA MET A 254 3.77 0.26 -15.94
C MET A 254 3.29 0.30 -14.48
N ILE A 255 3.70 -0.70 -13.70
CA ILE A 255 3.43 -0.80 -12.27
C ILE A 255 4.74 -0.90 -11.49
N SER A 256 4.88 -0.11 -10.43
CA SER A 256 6.06 -0.03 -9.58
C SER A 256 5.75 -0.17 -8.10
N GLY A 257 6.76 -0.59 -7.35
CA GLY A 257 6.80 -0.63 -5.89
C GLY A 257 8.04 0.08 -5.38
N PHE A 258 7.93 0.72 -4.21
CA PHE A 258 8.97 1.57 -3.65
C PHE A 258 9.32 1.17 -2.23
N ARG A 259 10.58 1.40 -1.84
CA ARG A 259 11.12 1.21 -0.49
C ARG A 259 11.65 2.53 0.04
N PHE A 260 11.52 2.75 1.34
CA PHE A 260 12.13 3.86 2.05
C PHE A 260 12.87 3.37 3.30
N ASP A 261 14.14 3.75 3.43
CA ASP A 261 15.04 3.35 4.53
C ASP A 261 15.02 4.34 5.69
#